data_AF-A0A1E2V7C9-F1
#
_entry.id   AF-A0A1E2V7C9-F1
#
_cell.length_a   1.000
_cell.length_b   1.000
_cell.length_c   1.000
_cell.angle_alpha   90.00
_cell.angle_beta   90.00
_cell.angle_gamma   90.00
#
_symmetry.space_group_name_H-M   'P 1'
#
loop_
_entity.id
_entity.type
_entity.pdbx_description
1 polymer ?
#
loop_
_entity_poly.entity_id
_entity_poly.type
_entity_poly.pdbx_seq_one_letter_code
_entity_poly.pdbx_strand_id
1 'polypeptide(L)' 'MTPINESDGEDAIFFEEYNRYPGTKFGGFPNCIQHGHNLDGFVFQIGSEEKPNWMWADNGIAYFNKDESGDWVFECQFY' A
#
# COMPACT_ATOMS: atom_id res chain seq x y z
N MET A 1 -17.02 -5.16 18.71
CA MET A 1 -16.08 -4.27 18.00
C MET A 1 -16.74 -3.97 16.67
N THR A 2 -17.07 -2.72 16.44
CA THR A 2 -17.53 -2.26 15.11
C THR A 2 -16.34 -2.37 14.16
N PRO A 3 -16.54 -2.84 12.92
CA PRO A 3 -15.50 -2.74 11.91
C PRO A 3 -15.02 -1.29 11.80
N ILE A 4 -13.70 -1.11 11.78
CA ILE A 4 -13.05 0.02 11.12
C ILE A 4 -13.61 0.04 9.68
N ASN A 5 -13.65 1.08 8.87
CA ASN A 5 -14.51 1.27 7.70
C ASN A 5 -15.97 1.66 8.01
N GLU A 6 -16.52 1.36 9.19
CA GLU A 6 -17.92 1.72 9.53
C GLU A 6 -18.03 2.86 10.57
N SER A 7 -16.92 3.50 10.96
CA SER A 7 -16.96 4.59 11.96
C SER A 7 -16.54 5.96 11.41
N ASP A 8 -17.29 6.99 11.80
CA ASP A 8 -17.07 8.37 11.36
C ASP A 8 -15.77 8.93 11.96
N GLY A 9 -14.86 9.42 11.10
CA GLY A 9 -13.57 10.02 11.51
C GLY A 9 -12.33 9.14 11.29
N GLU A 10 -12.49 7.96 10.69
CA GLU A 10 -11.41 6.98 10.53
C GLU A 10 -10.39 7.28 9.45
N ASP A 11 -10.72 8.11 8.46
CA ASP A 11 -9.72 8.62 7.51
C ASP A 11 -8.58 9.28 8.28
N ALA A 12 -8.90 10.12 9.28
CA ALA A 12 -7.89 10.80 10.09
C ALA A 12 -7.02 9.79 10.86
N ILE A 13 -7.61 8.75 11.45
CA ILE A 13 -6.87 7.70 12.17
C ILE A 13 -5.96 6.91 11.21
N PHE A 14 -6.44 6.58 10.00
CA PHE A 14 -5.65 5.95 8.95
C PHE A 14 -4.45 6.81 8.52
N PHE A 15 -4.64 8.13 8.39
CA PHE A 15 -3.61 9.07 7.98
C PHE A 15 -2.65 9.47 9.11
N GLU A 16 -3.10 9.52 10.36
CA GLU A 16 -2.39 10.07 11.52
C GLU A 16 -1.81 9.01 12.47
N GLU A 17 -2.50 7.88 12.67
CA GLU A 17 -2.14 6.91 13.71
C GLU A 17 -1.37 5.68 13.15
N TYR A 18 -1.59 5.33 11.88
CA TYR A 18 -0.91 4.20 11.24
C TYR A 18 0.32 4.61 10.44
N ASN A 19 1.46 3.99 10.76
CA ASN A 19 2.71 4.20 10.06
C ASN A 19 2.67 3.58 8.65
N ARG A 20 2.31 4.38 7.65
CA ARG A 20 2.37 4.03 6.21
C ARG A 20 3.81 4.08 5.73
N TYR A 21 4.62 3.13 6.19
CA TYR A 21 6.01 3.03 5.79
C TYR A 21 6.11 3.04 4.24
N PRO A 22 6.78 4.04 3.65
CA PRO A 22 6.71 4.30 2.21
C PRO A 22 7.61 3.39 1.37
N GLY A 23 8.61 2.77 2.00
CA GLY A 23 9.54 1.85 1.36
C GLY A 23 8.99 0.44 1.21
N THR A 24 9.90 -0.51 1.07
CA THR A 24 9.61 -1.94 0.93
C THR A 24 9.15 -2.52 2.26
N LYS A 25 8.02 -3.24 2.23
CA LYS A 25 7.47 -3.93 3.41
C LYS A 25 6.54 -5.06 3.05
N PHE A 26 6.34 -5.97 4.01
CA PHE A 26 5.36 -7.05 3.96
C PHE A 26 4.17 -6.73 4.87
N GLY A 27 2.96 -6.90 4.35
CA GLY A 27 1.71 -6.68 5.06
C GLY A 27 1.50 -5.23 5.52
N GLY A 28 0.56 -5.08 6.45
CA GLY A 28 0.06 -3.76 6.88
C GLY A 28 -0.72 -3.06 5.77
N PHE A 29 -0.79 -1.72 5.84
CA PHE A 29 -1.53 -0.92 4.88
C PHE A 29 -0.63 -0.38 3.76
N PRO A 30 -0.99 -0.49 2.47
CA PRO A 30 -0.19 0.03 1.37
C PRO A 30 -0.01 1.56 1.47
N ASN A 31 1.18 2.04 1.15
CA ASN A 31 1.43 3.48 1.03
C ASN A 31 0.98 3.98 -0.35
N CYS A 32 -0.21 4.57 -0.43
CA CYS A 32 -0.81 5.05 -1.68
C CYS A 32 -0.35 6.47 -2.01
N ILE A 33 0.21 6.70 -3.20
CA ILE A 33 0.77 8.00 -3.61
C ILE A 33 -0.09 8.78 -4.62
N GLN A 34 -0.98 8.11 -5.36
CA GLN A 34 -1.89 8.76 -6.33
C GLN A 34 -3.37 8.55 -6.00
N HIS A 35 -3.77 7.33 -5.67
CA HIS A 35 -5.16 6.96 -5.37
C HIS A 35 -5.19 5.79 -4.38
N GLY A 36 -6.34 5.61 -3.70
CA GLY A 36 -6.53 4.50 -2.76
C GLY A 36 -6.33 3.14 -3.42
N HIS A 37 -5.71 2.22 -2.70
CA HIS A 37 -5.43 0.85 -3.14
C HIS A 37 -6.46 -0.11 -2.54
N ASN A 38 -6.83 -1.17 -3.26
CA ASN A 38 -7.69 -2.21 -2.70
C ASN A 38 -6.93 -2.98 -1.60
N LEU A 39 -7.45 -2.93 -0.38
CA LEU A 39 -6.84 -3.63 0.76
C LEU A 39 -7.06 -5.15 0.69
N ASP A 40 -8.15 -5.59 0.08
CA ASP A 40 -8.46 -7.00 -0.08
C ASP A 40 -7.51 -7.62 -1.10
N GLY A 41 -6.54 -8.37 -0.57
CA GLY A 41 -5.52 -9.06 -1.36
C GLY A 41 -4.11 -8.49 -1.26
N PHE A 42 -3.91 -7.32 -0.62
CA PHE A 42 -2.56 -6.76 -0.48
C PHE A 42 -1.63 -7.67 0.31
N VAL A 43 -0.46 -8.00 -0.26
CA VAL A 43 0.55 -8.84 0.41
C VAL A 43 1.78 -8.04 0.79
N PHE A 44 2.37 -7.31 -0.15
CA PHE A 44 3.58 -6.51 0.09
C PHE A 44 3.75 -5.41 -0.95
N GLN A 45 4.59 -4.43 -0.62
CA GLN A 45 5.00 -3.39 -1.56
C GLN A 45 6.51 -3.33 -1.68
N ILE A 46 6.98 -2.88 -2.84
CA ILE A 46 8.37 -2.49 -3.08
C ILE A 46 8.36 -1.02 -3.42
N GLY A 47 8.95 -0.20 -2.55
CA GLY A 47 9.12 1.23 -2.79
C GLY A 47 10.36 1.51 -3.64
N SER A 48 10.39 2.69 -4.24
CA SER A 48 11.63 3.26 -4.75
C SER A 48 12.55 3.63 -3.59
N GLU A 49 13.81 3.17 -3.60
CA GLU A 49 14.74 3.32 -2.48
C GLU A 49 16.19 3.53 -2.95
N GLU A 50 16.84 4.55 -2.39
CA GLU A 50 18.21 4.93 -2.72
C GLU A 50 19.24 3.87 -2.29
N LYS A 51 19.11 3.33 -1.08
CA LYS A 51 20.08 2.38 -0.50
C LYS A 51 20.30 1.12 -1.37
N PRO A 52 19.26 0.45 -1.89
CA PRO A 52 19.42 -0.64 -2.85
C PRO A 52 19.60 -0.15 -4.30
N ASN A 53 19.61 1.16 -4.56
CA ASN A 53 19.61 1.76 -5.89
C ASN A 53 18.46 1.24 -6.78
N TRP A 54 17.24 1.23 -6.23
CA TRP A 54 16.04 0.74 -6.89
C TRP A 54 15.05 1.86 -7.14
N MET A 55 14.57 1.98 -8.39
CA MET A 55 13.68 3.06 -8.81
C MET A 55 12.55 2.51 -9.69
N TRP A 56 11.31 2.76 -9.28
CA TRP A 56 10.12 2.52 -10.10
C TRP A 56 9.77 3.79 -10.86
N ALA A 57 10.17 3.88 -12.13
CA ALA A 57 9.93 5.04 -12.99
C ALA A 57 10.17 6.38 -12.25
N ASP A 58 9.13 7.19 -12.06
CA ASP A 58 9.19 8.46 -11.33
C ASP A 58 8.87 8.26 -9.84
N ASN A 59 9.85 7.73 -9.10
CA ASN A 59 9.79 7.51 -7.65
C ASN A 59 8.51 6.79 -7.16
N GLY A 60 8.07 5.79 -7.92
CA GLY A 60 6.84 5.05 -7.66
C GLY A 60 6.96 3.93 -6.63
N ILE A 61 5.83 3.23 -6.46
CA ILE A 61 5.65 2.06 -5.60
C ILE A 61 4.94 0.97 -6.40
N ALA A 62 5.46 -0.25 -6.30
CA ALA A 62 4.81 -1.45 -6.81
C ALA A 62 4.11 -2.20 -5.68
N TYR A 63 2.88 -2.65 -5.93
CA TYR A 63 2.07 -3.44 -5.02
C TYR A 63 1.88 -4.86 -5.58
N PHE A 64 2.03 -5.83 -4.70
CA PHE A 64 1.88 -7.24 -5.01
C PHE A 64 0.72 -7.79 -4.21
N ASN A 65 -0.31 -8.23 -4.93
CA ASN A 65 -1.58 -8.65 -4.38
C ASN A 65 -1.91 -10.10 -4.74
N LYS A 66 -2.86 -10.68 -4.01
CA LYS A 66 -3.53 -11.93 -4.33
C LYS A 66 -5.00 -11.66 -4.60
N ASP A 67 -5.51 -12.07 -5.75
CA ASP A 67 -6.95 -12.02 -6.02
C ASP A 67 -7.70 -13.13 -5.26
N GLU A 68 -9.03 -13.17 -5.40
CA GLU A 68 -9.89 -14.18 -4.77
C GLU A 68 -9.56 -15.62 -5.18
N SER A 69 -8.98 -15.82 -6.36
CA SER A 69 -8.53 -17.13 -6.85
C SER A 69 -7.16 -17.53 -6.29
N GLY A 70 -6.47 -16.59 -5.63
CA GLY A 70 -5.12 -16.77 -5.13
C GLY A 70 -4.04 -16.55 -6.20
N ASP A 71 -4.37 -15.92 -7.32
CA ASP A 71 -3.39 -15.54 -8.35
C ASP A 71 -2.70 -14.22 -8.01
N TRP A 72 -1.45 -14.08 -8.45
CA TRP A 72 -0.69 -12.86 -8.19
C TRP A 72 -1.11 -11.74 -9.15
N VAL A 73 -1.46 -10.59 -8.57
CA VAL A 73 -1.77 -9.37 -9.29
C VAL A 73 -0.71 -8.32 -8.97
N PHE A 74 -0.19 -7.68 -10.03
CA PHE A 74 0.79 -6.61 -9.94
C PHE A 74 0.13 -5.29 -10.28
N GLU A 75 0.33 -4.29 -9.41
CA GLU A 75 -0.11 -2.92 -9.62
C GLU A 75 1.00 -1.94 -9.28
N CYS A 76 0.93 -0.74 -9.83
CA CYS A 76 1.94 0.30 -9.57
C CYS A 76 1.33 1.70 -9.60
N GLN A 77 1.92 2.58 -8.80
CA GLN A 77 1.66 4.02 -8.83
C GLN A 77 3.00 4.75 -8.96
N PHE A 78 3.01 5.87 -9.68
CA PHE A 78 4.17 6.74 -9.89
C PHE A 78 3.79 8.17 -9.48
N TYR A 79 4.74 9.10 -9.32
CA TYR A 79 4.37 10.51 -9.12
C TYR A 79 3.74 11.14 -10.38
#